data_AF-A0A927ARK6-F1
#
_entry.id   AF-A0A927ARK6-F1
#
_cell.length_a   1.000
_cell.length_b   1.000
_cell.length_c   1.000
_cell.angle_alpha   90.00
_cell.angle_beta   90.00
_cell.angle_gamma   90.00
#
_symmetry.space_group_name_H-M   'P 1'
#
loop_
_entity.id
_entity.type
_entity.pdbx_description
1 polymer ?
#
loop_
_entity_poly.entity_id
_entity_poly.type
_entity_poly.pdbx_seq_one_letter_code
_entity_poly.pdbx_strand_id
1 'polypeptide(L)'
;MKRIFFFGLIISLFTLATSANAQTASADSLMAYSGSYTFASGSPIQKFTVTSDKGELFGEADSYGKNKLLKQPKADTYKSTSSYGSVITFTRDAATKSVTGFTMAIEGNELSAKKDKP
;
A
#
# COMPACT_ATOMS: atom_id res chain seq x y z
N MET A 1 50.09 48.36 -8.53
CA MET A 1 49.11 47.76 -7.61
C MET A 1 47.82 47.52 -8.38
N LYS A 2 47.30 46.28 -8.31
CA LYS A 2 46.15 45.75 -9.04
C LYS A 2 44.82 46.30 -8.49
N ARG A 3 43.81 46.47 -9.36
CA ARG A 3 42.45 45.90 -9.20
C ARG A 3 41.65 46.09 -10.49
N ILE A 4 41.23 44.94 -11.03
CA ILE A 4 40.58 44.73 -12.31
C ILE A 4 39.06 44.77 -12.09
N PHE A 5 38.35 45.44 -13.00
CA PHE A 5 36.89 45.41 -13.18
C PHE A 5 36.40 43.97 -13.37
N PHE A 6 35.42 43.49 -12.61
CA PHE A 6 34.71 42.24 -12.90
C PHE A 6 33.19 42.39 -12.82
N PHE A 7 32.61 42.07 -13.97
CA PHE A 7 31.20 41.97 -14.33
C PHE A 7 30.53 40.74 -13.67
N GLY A 8 29.25 40.90 -13.30
CA GLY A 8 28.20 39.88 -13.41
C GLY A 8 28.23 38.67 -12.47
N LEU A 9 27.23 38.59 -11.58
CA LEU A 9 26.68 37.30 -11.17
C LEU A 9 25.23 37.45 -10.71
N ILE A 10 24.31 37.18 -11.64
CA ILE A 10 22.90 36.87 -11.37
C ILE A 10 22.88 35.42 -10.90
N ILE A 11 22.53 35.16 -9.64
CA ILE A 11 22.19 33.82 -9.16
C ILE A 11 20.68 33.76 -9.03
N SER A 12 20.04 33.20 -10.05
CA SER A 12 18.64 32.81 -10.04
C SER A 12 18.41 31.73 -8.99
N LEU A 13 17.52 31.99 -8.04
CA LEU A 13 16.97 30.96 -7.15
C LEU A 13 16.14 29.98 -7.98
N PHE A 14 16.67 28.79 -8.24
CA PHE A 14 15.90 27.66 -8.72
C PHE A 14 15.15 27.04 -7.53
N THR A 15 13.86 27.33 -7.42
CA THR A 15 12.95 26.61 -6.54
C THR A 15 12.68 25.23 -7.15
N LEU A 16 13.20 24.19 -6.51
CA LEU A 16 12.85 22.80 -6.82
C LEU A 16 11.39 22.58 -6.41
N ALA A 17 10.47 22.76 -7.35
CA ALA A 17 9.11 22.24 -7.22
C ALA A 17 9.17 20.72 -7.32
N THR A 18 9.24 20.04 -6.17
CA THR A 18 8.97 18.60 -6.12
C THR A 18 7.48 18.41 -6.39
N SER A 19 7.13 18.07 -7.63
CA SER A 19 5.81 17.58 -7.99
C SER A 19 5.58 16.27 -7.24
N ALA A 20 4.84 16.35 -6.13
CA ALA A 20 4.24 15.19 -5.50
C ALA A 20 3.20 14.63 -6.47
N ASN A 21 3.60 13.65 -7.30
CA ASN A 21 2.64 12.84 -8.05
C ASN A 21 1.86 12.01 -7.05
N ALA A 22 0.74 12.57 -6.56
CA ALA A 22 -0.32 11.79 -5.96
C ALA A 22 -0.92 10.92 -7.07
N GLN A 23 -0.32 9.76 -7.31
CA GLN A 23 -0.81 8.78 -8.25
C GLN A 23 -2.15 8.28 -7.72
N THR A 24 -3.23 8.81 -8.27
CA THR A 24 -4.57 8.25 -8.15
C THR A 24 -4.49 6.80 -8.62
N ALA A 25 -4.57 5.87 -7.66
CA ALA A 25 -4.68 4.45 -7.96
C ALA A 25 -5.92 4.28 -8.86
N SER A 26 -5.74 3.95 -10.13
CA SER A 26 -6.84 3.65 -11.03
C SER A 26 -7.65 2.46 -10.49
N ALA A 27 -8.95 2.38 -10.75
CA ALA A 27 -9.77 1.25 -10.30
C ALA A 27 -9.19 -0.10 -10.78
N ASP A 28 -8.58 -0.14 -11.97
CA ASP A 28 -7.85 -1.29 -12.51
C ASP A 28 -6.65 -1.70 -11.62
N SER A 29 -6.01 -0.73 -10.96
CA SER A 29 -4.90 -1.01 -10.04
C SER A 29 -5.36 -1.61 -8.70
N LEU A 30 -6.59 -1.32 -8.26
CA LEU A 30 -7.12 -1.85 -7.01
C LEU A 30 -7.66 -3.28 -7.16
N MET A 31 -8.14 -3.65 -8.35
CA MET A 31 -8.51 -5.04 -8.66
C MET A 31 -7.35 -6.01 -8.45
N ALA A 32 -6.10 -5.56 -8.62
CA ALA A 32 -4.92 -6.40 -8.37
C ALA A 32 -4.87 -6.96 -6.94
N TYR A 33 -5.39 -6.23 -5.95
CA TYR A 33 -5.44 -6.69 -4.56
C TYR A 33 -6.70 -7.49 -4.22
N SER A 34 -7.73 -7.43 -5.06
CA SER A 34 -8.99 -8.14 -4.79
C SER A 34 -8.81 -9.65 -4.94
N GLY A 35 -9.54 -10.41 -4.11
CA GLY A 35 -9.49 -11.87 -4.07
C GLY A 35 -9.54 -12.41 -2.64
N SER A 36 -9.53 -13.74 -2.55
CA SER A 36 -9.44 -14.47 -1.29
C SER A 36 -7.98 -14.75 -0.94
N TYR A 37 -7.66 -14.65 0.34
CA TYR A 37 -6.34 -14.92 0.88
C TYR A 37 -6.48 -15.92 2.02
N THR A 38 -5.69 -16.98 1.96
CA THR A 38 -5.68 -18.03 2.99
C THR A 38 -4.44 -17.87 3.87
N PHE A 39 -4.65 -17.81 5.18
CA PHE A 39 -3.55 -17.75 6.15
C PHE A 39 -2.87 -19.10 6.30
N ALA A 40 -1.64 -19.08 6.85
CA ALA A 40 -0.94 -20.30 7.22
C ALA A 40 -1.74 -21.14 8.24
N SER A 41 -1.56 -22.46 8.20
CA SER A 41 -2.20 -23.37 9.15
C SER A 41 -1.84 -23.01 10.59
N GLY A 42 -2.83 -23.02 11.48
CA GLY A 42 -2.67 -22.62 12.89
C GLY A 42 -2.80 -21.12 13.15
N SER A 43 -3.05 -20.30 12.12
CA SER A 43 -3.43 -18.90 12.30
C SER A 43 -4.75 -18.75 13.05
N PRO A 44 -4.93 -17.72 13.89
CA PRO A 44 -6.22 -17.44 14.55
C PRO A 44 -7.32 -17.00 13.58
N ILE A 45 -6.96 -16.64 12.35
CA ILE A 45 -7.85 -16.26 11.24
C ILE A 45 -7.52 -17.17 10.07
N GLN A 46 -8.53 -17.69 9.38
CA GLN A 46 -8.32 -18.67 8.30
C GLN A 46 -8.31 -18.01 6.93
N LYS A 47 -9.25 -17.10 6.68
CA LYS A 47 -9.38 -16.40 5.40
C LYS A 47 -9.50 -14.90 5.58
N PHE A 48 -9.02 -14.18 4.57
CA PHE A 48 -9.25 -12.76 4.39
C PHE A 48 -9.72 -12.49 2.97
N THR A 49 -10.88 -11.88 2.81
CA THR A 49 -11.42 -11.48 1.50
C THR A 49 -11.17 -10.01 1.28
N VAL A 50 -10.49 -9.68 0.19
CA VAL A 50 -10.34 -8.29 -0.27
C VAL A 50 -11.29 -8.05 -1.42
N THR A 51 -12.12 -7.03 -1.28
CA THR A 51 -13.01 -6.54 -2.35
C THR A 51 -12.64 -5.11 -2.70
N SER A 52 -12.79 -4.76 -3.96
CA SER A 52 -12.66 -3.39 -4.43
C SER A 52 -14.01 -2.92 -4.93
N ASP A 53 -14.48 -1.79 -4.41
CA ASP A 53 -15.77 -1.18 -4.77
C ASP A 53 -15.61 0.34 -4.84
N LYS A 54 -16.08 0.96 -5.93
CA LYS A 54 -16.04 2.42 -6.15
C LYS A 54 -14.69 3.09 -5.86
N GLY A 55 -13.60 2.43 -6.21
CA GLY A 55 -12.24 2.96 -5.99
C GLY A 55 -11.72 2.82 -4.56
N GLU A 56 -12.38 2.04 -3.73
CA GLU A 56 -12.00 1.76 -2.35
C GLU A 56 -11.76 0.27 -2.14
N LEU A 57 -10.83 -0.08 -1.25
CA LEU A 57 -10.63 -1.45 -0.82
C LEU A 57 -11.36 -1.72 0.48
N PHE A 58 -11.91 -2.91 0.59
CA PHE A 58 -12.50 -3.45 1.80
C PHE A 58 -11.92 -4.83 2.09
N GLY A 59 -11.72 -5.11 3.38
CA GLY A 59 -11.20 -6.37 3.88
C GLY A 59 -12.17 -6.99 4.86
N GLU A 60 -12.32 -8.31 4.79
CA GLU A 60 -13.13 -9.11 5.72
C GLU A 60 -12.35 -10.34 6.15
N ALA A 61 -12.07 -10.44 7.44
CA ALA A 61 -11.47 -11.63 8.05
C ALA A 61 -12.58 -12.61 8.43
N ASP A 62 -12.56 -13.83 7.90
CA ASP A 62 -13.56 -14.87 8.13
C ASP A 62 -15.01 -14.35 8.08
N SER A 63 -15.64 -14.12 9.25
CA SER A 63 -16.99 -13.55 9.37
C SER A 63 -17.04 -12.35 10.33
N TYR A 64 -15.91 -11.67 10.54
CA TYR A 64 -15.77 -10.50 11.42
C TYR A 64 -16.24 -9.18 10.76
N GLY A 65 -16.89 -9.28 9.60
CA GLY A 65 -17.48 -8.16 8.91
C GLY A 65 -16.50 -7.36 8.04
N LYS A 66 -17.08 -6.69 7.04
CA LYS A 66 -16.36 -5.94 6.03
C LYS A 66 -15.95 -4.56 6.54
N ASN A 67 -14.66 -4.26 6.48
CA ASN A 67 -14.07 -2.99 6.93
C ASN A 67 -13.30 -2.32 5.79
N LYS A 68 -13.27 -0.98 5.78
CA LYS A 68 -12.51 -0.23 4.77
C LYS A 68 -11.01 -0.38 5.01
N LEU A 69 -10.24 -0.45 3.92
CA LEU A 69 -8.78 -0.50 3.95
C LEU A 69 -8.23 0.84 3.48
N LEU A 70 -7.71 1.62 4.43
CA LEU A 70 -7.17 2.95 4.17
C LEU A 70 -5.73 2.86 3.68
N LYS A 71 -5.46 3.41 2.49
CA LYS A 71 -4.12 3.44 1.92
C LYS A 71 -3.13 4.13 2.87
N GLN A 72 -1.95 3.53 3.04
CA GLN A 72 -0.85 4.09 3.82
C GLN A 72 0.26 4.65 2.91
N PRO A 73 1.15 5.51 3.43
CA PRO A 73 2.27 6.06 2.65
C PRO A 73 3.23 5.00 2.11
N LYS A 74 3.42 3.89 2.84
CA LYS A 74 4.20 2.74 2.38
C LYS A 74 3.50 2.07 1.20
N ALA A 75 4.28 1.74 0.16
CA ALA A 75 3.78 1.02 -1.01
C ALA A 75 3.04 -0.27 -0.59
N ASP A 76 1.98 -0.59 -1.33
CA ASP A 76 1.19 -1.82 -1.11
C ASP A 76 0.69 -2.02 0.34
N THR A 77 0.61 -0.95 1.13
CA THR A 77 0.22 -1.02 2.54
C THR A 77 -1.11 -0.33 2.79
N TYR A 78 -1.97 -0.97 3.59
CA TYR A 78 -3.29 -0.49 3.95
C TYR A 78 -3.58 -0.76 5.42
N LYS A 79 -4.37 0.10 6.05
CA LYS A 79 -4.84 -0.07 7.43
C LYS A 79 -6.33 -0.34 7.45
N SER A 80 -6.76 -1.40 8.12
CA SER A 80 -8.18 -1.71 8.35
C SER A 80 -8.82 -0.68 9.29
N THR A 81 -10.07 -0.30 9.01
CA THR A 81 -10.90 0.49 9.92
C THR A 81 -11.58 -0.34 11.01
N SER A 82 -11.32 -1.65 11.08
CA SER A 82 -11.82 -2.47 12.19
C SER A 82 -11.26 -2.00 13.54
N SER A 83 -11.89 -2.42 14.64
CA SER A 83 -11.43 -2.12 16.01
C SER A 83 -9.98 -2.54 16.27
N TYR A 84 -9.51 -3.61 15.63
CA TYR A 84 -8.14 -4.10 15.73
C TYR A 84 -7.13 -3.24 14.96
N GLY A 85 -7.58 -2.40 14.02
CA GLY A 85 -6.73 -1.47 13.28
C GLY A 85 -5.58 -2.13 12.52
N SER A 86 -5.77 -3.37 12.05
CA SER A 86 -4.70 -4.17 11.46
C SER A 86 -4.05 -3.52 10.24
N VAL A 87 -2.75 -3.69 10.08
CA VAL A 87 -1.98 -3.15 8.95
C VAL A 87 -1.61 -4.29 8.02
N ILE A 88 -2.06 -4.20 6.77
CA ILE A 88 -1.88 -5.20 5.73
C ILE A 88 -0.84 -4.68 4.74
N THR A 89 0.24 -5.43 4.52
CA THR A 89 1.26 -5.14 3.50
C THR A 89 1.24 -6.23 2.45
N PHE A 90 0.76 -5.91 1.24
CA PHE A 90 0.68 -6.87 0.14
C PHE A 90 2.07 -7.22 -0.38
N THR A 91 2.26 -8.50 -0.69
CA THR A 91 3.47 -9.05 -1.29
C THR A 91 3.23 -9.25 -2.78
N ARG A 92 4.23 -8.89 -3.59
CA ARG A 92 4.22 -9.09 -5.04
C ARG A 92 5.28 -10.09 -5.46
N ASP A 93 4.98 -10.86 -6.48
CA ASP A 93 5.98 -11.61 -7.20
C ASP A 93 7.02 -10.66 -7.84
N ALA A 94 8.29 -11.01 -7.73
CA ALA A 94 9.37 -10.14 -8.19
C ALA A 94 9.44 -10.02 -9.72
N ALA A 95 9.08 -11.08 -10.44
CA ALA A 95 9.16 -11.15 -11.90
C ALA A 95 7.89 -10.58 -12.56
N THR A 96 6.71 -11.00 -12.09
CA THR A 96 5.42 -10.63 -12.72
C THR A 96 4.78 -9.39 -12.12
N LYS A 97 5.26 -8.95 -10.94
CA LYS A 97 4.65 -7.87 -10.14
C LYS A 97 3.21 -8.12 -9.69
N SER A 98 2.69 -9.34 -9.90
CA SER A 98 1.37 -9.75 -9.44
C SER A 98 1.33 -9.86 -7.91
N VAL A 99 0.19 -9.51 -7.30
CA VAL A 99 -0.02 -9.71 -5.85
C VAL A 99 -0.17 -11.20 -5.57
N THR A 100 0.64 -11.74 -4.66
CA THR A 100 0.68 -13.16 -4.31
C THR A 100 0.28 -13.45 -2.87
N GLY A 101 0.14 -12.43 -2.03
CA GLY A 101 -0.19 -12.57 -0.62
C GLY A 101 -0.09 -11.25 0.13
N PHE A 102 -0.07 -11.33 1.45
CA PHE A 102 0.24 -10.20 2.33
C PHE A 102 0.77 -10.67 3.70
N THR A 103 1.38 -9.75 4.44
CA THR A 103 1.51 -9.84 5.90
C THR A 103 0.50 -8.91 6.58
N MET A 104 0.00 -9.31 7.74
CA MET A 104 -0.95 -8.57 8.56
C MET A 104 -0.38 -8.41 9.96
N ALA A 105 -0.12 -7.16 10.35
CA ALA A 105 0.20 -6.81 11.72
C ALA A 105 -1.10 -6.54 12.50
N ILE A 106 -1.32 -7.27 13.60
CA ILE A 106 -2.49 -7.16 14.45
C ILE A 106 -2.11 -7.45 15.90
N GLU A 107 -2.38 -6.50 16.80
CA GLU A 107 -2.12 -6.63 18.26
C GLU A 107 -0.71 -7.14 18.62
N GLY A 108 0.31 -6.69 17.88
CA GLY A 108 1.70 -7.10 18.12
C GLY A 108 2.11 -8.43 17.48
N ASN A 109 1.19 -9.14 16.82
CA ASN A 109 1.47 -10.33 16.05
C ASN A 109 1.57 -10.00 14.56
N GLU A 110 2.33 -10.82 13.81
CA GLU A 110 2.36 -10.80 12.36
C GLU A 110 1.83 -12.12 11.80
N LEU A 111 0.80 -12.03 10.97
CA LEU A 111 0.19 -13.16 10.28
C LEU A 111 0.50 -13.08 8.79
N SER A 112 0.67 -14.22 8.13
CA SER A 112 0.94 -14.28 6.69
C SER A 112 -0.16 -15.01 5.94
N ALA A 113 -0.63 -14.43 4.84
CA ALA A 113 -1.63 -15.02 3.97
C ALA A 113 -1.15 -15.08 2.52
N LYS A 114 -1.54 -16.14 1.81
CA LYS A 114 -1.30 -16.32 0.37
C LYS A 114 -2.58 -16.05 -0.39
N LYS A 115 -2.47 -15.39 -1.53
CA LYS A 115 -3.59 -15.19 -2.45
C LYS A 115 -4.00 -16.55 -3.01
N ASP A 116 -5.28 -16.86 -2.92
CA ASP A 116 -5.83 -18.07 -3.51
C ASP A 116 -5.73 -17.97 -5.05
N LYS A 117 -5.48 -19.09 -5.70
CA LYS A 117 -5.54 -19.14 -7.17
C LYS A 117 -7.00 -18.96 -7.58
N PRO A 118 -7.28 -18.13 -8.62
CA PRO A 118 -8.61 -18.06 -9.21
C PRO A 118 -9.06 -19.42 -9.76
#